data_AF-A0A937BUK3-F1
#
_entry.id   AF-A0A937BUK3-F1
#
_cell.length_a   1.000
_cell.length_b   1.000
_cell.length_c   1.000
_cell.angle_alpha   90.00
_cell.angle_beta   90.00
_cell.angle_gamma   90.00
#
_symmetry.space_group_name_H-M   'P 1'
#
loop_
_entity.id
_entity.type
_entity.pdbx_description
1 polymer ?
#
loop_
_entity_poly.entity_id
_entity_poly.type
_entity_poly.pdbx_seq_one_letter_code
_entity_poly.pdbx_strand_id
1 'polypeptide(L)'
;MENNDSSLFELQIDQPVSNYLSETAKWGKFLAIMGFIGCGLFLLVGIFAGSLMASLNTLEGVGMSSSIMMAVYIGLALLYFFPCLYLFNFASKMQKALRSNDQIQLTESFKNLKSCYKFMGILMIIILALYGLVFIGGIIAASMQ
;
A
#
# COMPACT_ATOMS: atom_id res chain seq x y z
N MET A 1 -35.88 -29.43 -1.30
CA MET A 1 -35.58 -28.18 -0.57
C MET A 1 -34.57 -27.44 -1.41
N GLU A 2 -35.04 -26.87 -2.51
CA GLU A 2 -34.29 -25.97 -3.38
C GLU A 2 -34.65 -24.53 -3.02
N ASN A 3 -33.81 -23.60 -3.46
CA ASN A 3 -33.91 -22.14 -3.38
C ASN A 3 -33.01 -21.50 -2.32
N ASN A 4 -31.71 -21.41 -2.61
CA ASN A 4 -30.90 -20.29 -2.09
C ASN A 4 -29.71 -19.84 -2.97
N ASP A 5 -29.56 -20.38 -4.20
CA ASP A 5 -28.43 -20.01 -5.08
C ASP A 5 -28.76 -18.86 -6.07
N SER A 6 -30.02 -18.41 -6.13
CA SER A 6 -30.48 -17.39 -7.09
C SER A 6 -30.36 -15.93 -6.59
N SER A 7 -30.11 -15.70 -5.30
CA SER A 7 -30.07 -14.34 -4.71
C SER A 7 -28.78 -13.57 -5.02
N LEU A 8 -27.69 -14.27 -5.36
CA LEU A 8 -26.40 -13.64 -5.71
C LEU A 8 -26.34 -13.12 -7.16
N PHE A 9 -27.19 -13.63 -8.05
CA PHE A 9 -27.23 -13.23 -9.46
C PHE A 9 -28.18 -12.04 -9.73
N GLU A 10 -28.94 -11.60 -8.73
CA GLU A 10 -29.88 -10.49 -8.82
C GLU A 10 -29.40 -9.22 -8.08
N LEU A 11 -28.16 -9.24 -7.59
CA LEU A 11 -27.53 -8.08 -6.95
C LEU A 11 -27.00 -7.14 -8.04
N GLN A 12 -27.92 -6.39 -8.64
CA GLN A 12 -27.57 -5.32 -9.58
C GLN A 12 -26.98 -4.13 -8.82
N ILE A 13 -25.98 -3.48 -9.41
CA ILE A 13 -25.48 -2.20 -8.93
C ILE A 13 -26.62 -1.20 -9.11
N ASP A 14 -27.29 -0.84 -8.01
CA ASP A 14 -28.30 0.21 -8.02
C ASP A 14 -27.64 1.59 -8.18
N GLN A 15 -28.44 2.62 -8.47
CA GLN A 15 -27.93 3.99 -8.62
C GLN A 15 -27.18 4.51 -7.38
N PRO A 16 -27.68 4.32 -6.14
CA PRO A 16 -26.94 4.65 -4.93
C PRO A 16 -25.54 4.01 -4.86
N VAL A 17 -25.43 2.70 -5.08
CA VAL A 17 -24.15 1.97 -5.01
C VAL A 17 -23.19 2.45 -6.10
N SER A 18 -23.68 2.69 -7.32
CA SER A 18 -22.87 3.27 -8.39
C SER A 18 -22.25 4.61 -7.99
N ASN A 19 -23.03 5.48 -7.33
CA ASN A 19 -22.55 6.78 -6.86
C ASN A 19 -21.46 6.63 -5.78
N TYR A 20 -21.66 5.74 -4.80
CA TYR A 20 -20.66 5.48 -3.77
C TYR A 20 -19.36 4.89 -4.33
N LEU A 21 -19.47 3.95 -5.28
CA LEU A 21 -18.31 3.38 -5.94
C LEU A 21 -17.56 4.41 -6.79
N SER A 22 -18.29 5.29 -7.46
CA SER A 22 -17.72 6.41 -8.23
C SER A 22 -16.95 7.38 -7.33
N GLU A 23 -17.53 7.76 -6.18
CA GLU A 23 -16.89 8.63 -5.20
C GLU A 23 -15.66 7.97 -4.57
N THR A 24 -15.80 6.71 -4.14
CA THR A 24 -14.69 5.91 -3.61
C THR A 24 -13.55 5.80 -4.62
N ALA A 25 -13.87 5.60 -5.91
CA ALA A 25 -12.88 5.55 -6.97
C ALA A 25 -12.20 6.92 -7.20
N LYS A 26 -12.93 8.05 -7.11
CA LYS A 26 -12.31 9.39 -7.20
C LYS A 26 -11.30 9.61 -6.07
N TRP A 27 -11.68 9.33 -4.82
CA TRP A 27 -10.79 9.44 -3.67
C TRP A 27 -9.62 8.45 -3.73
N GLY A 28 -9.89 7.21 -4.14
CA GLY A 28 -8.86 6.20 -4.34
C GLY A 28 -7.83 6.63 -5.38
N LYS A 29 -8.24 7.25 -6.48
CA LYS A 29 -7.32 7.79 -7.50
C LYS A 29 -6.45 8.91 -6.93
N PHE A 30 -7.05 9.83 -6.19
CA PHE A 30 -6.33 10.93 -5.54
C PHE A 30 -5.28 10.39 -4.56
N LEU A 31 -5.66 9.47 -3.68
CA LEU A 31 -4.76 8.83 -2.72
C LEU A 31 -3.62 8.07 -3.41
N ALA A 32 -3.91 7.36 -4.49
CA ALA A 32 -2.88 6.66 -5.24
C ALA A 32 -1.85 7.62 -5.86
N ILE A 33 -2.30 8.75 -6.42
CA ILE A 33 -1.39 9.78 -6.96
C ILE A 33 -0.52 10.38 -5.86
N MET A 34 -1.12 10.75 -4.72
CA MET A 34 -0.37 11.24 -3.56
C MET A 34 0.63 10.20 -3.04
N GLY A 35 0.26 8.93 -3.03
CA GLY A 35 1.13 7.82 -2.67
C GLY A 35 2.31 7.65 -3.63
N PHE A 36 2.09 7.78 -4.94
CA PHE A 36 3.19 7.76 -5.91
C PHE A 36 4.14 8.94 -5.77
N ILE A 37 3.61 10.15 -5.51
CA ILE A 37 4.43 11.32 -5.19
C ILE A 37 5.26 11.04 -3.94
N GLY A 38 4.65 10.48 -2.89
CA GLY A 38 5.35 10.05 -1.68
C GLY A 38 6.46 9.03 -1.95
N CYS A 39 6.23 8.05 -2.82
CA CYS A 39 7.27 7.10 -3.24
C CYS A 39 8.44 7.80 -3.95
N GLY A 40 8.15 8.75 -4.84
CA GLY A 40 9.17 9.57 -5.49
C GLY A 40 9.98 10.39 -4.49
N LEU A 41 9.32 10.98 -3.49
CA LEU A 41 9.99 11.71 -2.40
C LEU A 41 10.86 10.79 -1.55
N PHE A 42 10.42 9.57 -1.23
CA PHE A 42 11.25 8.60 -0.51
C PHE A 42 12.53 8.24 -1.28
N LEU A 43 12.45 8.11 -2.60
CA LEU A 43 13.64 7.87 -3.43
C LEU A 43 14.60 9.07 -3.40
N LEU A 44 14.08 10.29 -3.53
CA LEU A 44 14.90 11.50 -3.41
C LEU A 44 15.56 11.57 -2.04
N VAL A 45 14.79 11.44 -0.96
CA VAL A 45 15.31 11.44 0.41
C VAL A 45 16.37 10.36 0.60
N GLY A 46 16.18 9.15 0.07
CA GLY A 46 17.18 8.09 0.17
C GLY A 46 18.51 8.45 -0.49
N ILE A 47 18.48 9.10 -1.66
CA ILE A 47 19.69 9.55 -2.38
C ILE A 47 20.37 10.71 -1.63
N PHE A 48 19.60 11.72 -1.22
CA PHE A 48 20.15 12.89 -0.52
C PHE A 48 20.61 12.57 0.90
N ALA A 49 19.90 11.74 1.65
CA ALA A 49 20.32 11.30 2.98
C ALA A 49 21.58 10.44 2.90
N GLY A 50 21.70 9.57 1.89
CA GLY A 50 22.91 8.78 1.65
C GLY A 50 24.14 9.66 1.40
N SER A 51 24.01 10.71 0.60
CA SER A 51 25.13 11.63 0.28
C SER A 51 25.50 12.54 1.46
N LEU A 52 24.52 13.06 2.20
CA LEU A 52 24.77 13.87 3.39
C LEU A 52 25.42 13.05 4.51
N MET A 53 24.96 11.82 4.74
CA MET A 53 25.51 10.94 5.77
C MET A 53 26.92 10.45 5.42
N ALA A 54 27.26 10.30 4.13
CA ALA A 54 28.63 9.99 3.72
C ALA A 54 29.63 11.08 4.12
N SER A 55 29.21 12.34 4.11
CA SER A 55 30.02 13.48 4.57
C SER A 55 30.17 13.53 6.10
N LEU A 56 29.13 13.13 6.85
CA LEU A 56 29.08 13.21 8.32
C LEU A 56 29.69 11.99 9.05
N ASN A 57 29.70 10.80 8.43
CA ASN A 57 30.30 9.57 8.99
C ASN A 57 31.83 9.67 9.21
N THR A 58 32.45 10.77 8.80
CA THR A 58 33.86 11.06 9.09
C THR A 58 34.08 11.48 10.56
N LEU A 59 33.03 11.73 11.34
CA LEU A 59 33.13 12.38 12.67
C LEU A 59 32.76 11.49 13.86
N GLU A 60 31.86 10.52 13.74
CA GLU A 60 31.42 9.70 14.88
C GLU A 60 31.19 8.24 14.46
N GLY A 61 31.94 7.32 15.07
CA GLY A 61 32.00 5.88 14.74
C GLY A 61 30.74 5.06 15.04
N VAL A 62 29.56 5.67 15.01
CA VAL A 62 28.27 4.99 15.11
C VAL A 62 27.51 5.23 13.80
N GLY A 63 27.95 4.55 12.75
CA GLY A 63 27.49 4.80 11.38
C GLY A 63 26.77 3.61 10.77
N MET A 64 25.44 3.65 10.69
CA MET A 64 24.73 2.87 9.67
C MET A 64 25.30 3.31 8.31
N SER A 65 25.85 2.37 7.54
CA SER A 65 26.48 2.74 6.27
C SER A 65 25.47 3.45 5.36
N SER A 66 25.90 4.52 4.69
CA SER A 66 25.05 5.31 3.79
C SER A 66 24.37 4.43 2.74
N SER A 67 25.03 3.36 2.31
CA SER A 67 24.50 2.34 1.40
C SER A 67 23.33 1.57 1.99
N ILE A 68 23.37 1.18 3.27
CA ILE A 68 22.25 0.48 3.92
C ILE A 68 21.04 1.42 4.04
N MET A 69 21.26 2.67 4.44
CA MET A 69 20.17 3.65 4.53
C MET A 69 19.50 3.89 3.17
N MET A 70 20.29 4.07 2.11
CA MET A 70 19.77 4.20 0.75
C MET A 70 18.96 2.96 0.33
N ALA A 71 19.48 1.76 0.59
CA ALA A 71 18.79 0.52 0.28
C ALA A 71 17.44 0.39 1.01
N VAL A 72 17.37 0.80 2.28
CA VAL A 72 16.12 0.81 3.07
C VAL A 72 15.09 1.76 2.46
N TYR A 73 15.47 3.00 2.13
CA TYR A 73 14.53 3.96 1.53
C TYR A 73 14.01 3.50 0.16
N ILE A 74 14.88 2.92 -0.67
CA ILE A 74 14.46 2.33 -1.96
C ILE A 74 13.52 1.14 -1.74
N GLY A 75 13.85 0.26 -0.80
CA GLY A 75 13.01 -0.88 -0.43
C GLY A 75 11.62 -0.45 0.06
N LEU A 76 11.55 0.58 0.92
CA LEU A 76 10.30 1.16 1.37
C LEU A 76 9.51 1.80 0.23
N ALA A 77 10.15 2.57 -0.65
CA ALA A 77 9.49 3.17 -1.80
C ALA A 77 8.87 2.11 -2.71
N LEU A 78 9.61 1.03 -3.01
CA LEU A 78 9.10 -0.09 -3.80
C LEU A 78 7.94 -0.81 -3.10
N LEU A 79 8.06 -1.03 -1.79
CA LEU A 79 7.03 -1.68 -1.00
C LEU A 79 5.73 -0.86 -0.98
N TYR A 80 5.80 0.46 -0.82
CA TYR A 80 4.63 1.36 -0.87
C TYR A 80 4.10 1.60 -2.28
N PHE A 81 4.91 1.39 -3.32
CA PHE A 81 4.49 1.57 -4.71
C PHE A 81 3.40 0.58 -5.13
N PHE A 82 3.52 -0.69 -4.73
CA PHE A 82 2.56 -1.75 -5.10
C PHE A 82 1.10 -1.47 -4.66
N PRO A 83 0.80 -1.13 -3.39
CA PRO A 83 -0.57 -0.84 -2.98
C PRO A 83 -1.11 0.41 -3.68
N CYS A 84 -0.27 1.43 -3.92
CA CYS A 84 -0.66 2.62 -4.69
C CYS A 84 -1.06 2.24 -6.12
N LEU A 85 -0.32 1.34 -6.76
CA LEU A 85 -0.63 0.82 -8.09
C LEU A 85 -1.96 0.08 -8.14
N TYR A 86 -2.22 -0.80 -7.18
CA TYR A 86 -3.51 -1.50 -7.11
C TYR A 86 -4.67 -0.54 -6.85
N LEU A 87 -4.48 0.45 -5.98
CA LEU A 87 -5.48 1.47 -5.71
C LEU A 87 -5.78 2.34 -6.95
N PHE A 88 -4.75 2.74 -7.69
CA PHE A 88 -4.89 3.48 -8.95
C PHE A 88 -5.65 2.67 -10.00
N ASN A 89 -5.32 1.39 -10.15
CA ASN A 89 -5.97 0.50 -11.11
C ASN A 89 -7.43 0.23 -10.74
N PHE A 90 -7.72 -0.01 -9.46
CA PHE A 90 -9.09 -0.10 -8.95
C PHE A 90 -9.88 1.16 -9.33
N ALA A 91 -9.38 2.32 -8.95
CA ALA A 91 -10.06 3.59 -9.16
C ALA A 91 -10.33 3.87 -10.64
N SER A 92 -9.32 3.70 -11.49
CA SER A 92 -9.42 3.96 -12.93
C SER A 92 -10.38 2.99 -13.63
N LYS A 93 -10.33 1.70 -13.27
CA LYS A 93 -11.22 0.68 -13.84
C LYS A 93 -12.65 0.84 -13.35
N MET A 94 -12.85 1.14 -12.06
CA MET A 94 -14.18 1.38 -11.48
C MET A 94 -14.88 2.56 -12.16
N GLN A 95 -14.18 3.70 -12.31
CA GLN A 95 -14.74 4.85 -13.03
C GLN A 95 -15.11 4.54 -14.48
N LYS A 96 -14.29 3.73 -15.17
CA LYS A 96 -14.59 3.29 -16.54
C LYS A 96 -15.81 2.38 -16.57
N ALA A 97 -15.85 1.37 -15.70
CA ALA A 97 -16.93 0.40 -15.59
C ALA A 97 -18.29 1.06 -15.40
N LEU A 98 -18.38 2.03 -14.48
CA LEU A 98 -19.64 2.73 -14.17
C LEU A 98 -20.10 3.66 -15.31
N ARG A 99 -19.16 4.23 -16.09
CA ARG A 99 -19.49 5.11 -17.22
C ARG A 99 -19.92 4.34 -18.47
N SER A 100 -19.34 3.16 -18.70
CA SER A 100 -19.59 2.37 -19.90
C SER A 100 -20.47 1.13 -19.65
N ASN A 101 -21.00 0.96 -18.44
CA ASN A 101 -21.73 -0.25 -18.00
C ASN A 101 -20.96 -1.54 -18.37
N ASP A 102 -19.65 -1.53 -18.15
CA ASP A 102 -18.73 -2.62 -18.55
C ASP A 102 -18.44 -3.55 -17.37
N GLN A 103 -19.06 -4.73 -17.40
CA GLN A 103 -18.93 -5.77 -16.38
C GLN A 103 -17.50 -6.32 -16.25
N ILE A 104 -16.73 -6.36 -17.34
CA ILE A 104 -15.35 -6.85 -17.34
C ILE A 104 -14.48 -5.86 -16.55
N GLN A 105 -14.63 -4.56 -16.81
CA GLN A 105 -13.91 -3.52 -16.06
C GLN A 105 -14.34 -3.50 -14.60
N LEU A 106 -15.62 -3.73 -14.30
CA LEU A 106 -16.12 -3.80 -12.94
C LEU A 106 -15.43 -4.94 -12.18
N THR A 107 -15.41 -6.13 -12.76
CA THR A 107 -14.75 -7.32 -12.19
C THR A 107 -13.25 -7.08 -11.96
N GLU A 108 -12.57 -6.53 -12.96
CA GLU A 108 -11.14 -6.22 -12.87
C GLU A 108 -10.86 -5.11 -11.83
N SER A 109 -11.77 -4.16 -11.63
CA SER A 109 -11.63 -3.15 -10.57
C SER A 109 -11.66 -3.79 -9.18
N PHE A 110 -12.63 -4.67 -8.90
CA PHE A 110 -12.73 -5.38 -7.63
C PHE A 110 -11.56 -6.33 -7.40
N LYS A 111 -11.04 -6.96 -8.45
CA LYS A 111 -9.80 -7.76 -8.38
C LYS A 111 -8.61 -6.92 -7.90
N ASN A 112 -8.46 -5.70 -8.40
CA ASN A 112 -7.41 -4.78 -7.94
C ASN A 112 -7.63 -4.33 -6.49
N LEU A 113 -8.89 -4.07 -6.10
CA LEU A 113 -9.24 -3.74 -4.72
C LEU A 113 -8.86 -4.88 -3.76
N LYS A 114 -9.23 -6.12 -4.12
CA LYS A 114 -8.84 -7.34 -3.39
C LYS A 114 -7.33 -7.46 -3.25
N SER A 115 -6.58 -7.26 -4.33
CA SER A 115 -5.11 -7.31 -4.30
C SER A 115 -4.51 -6.25 -3.38
N CYS A 116 -5.06 -5.02 -3.39
CA CYS A 116 -4.67 -3.95 -2.48
C CYS A 116 -4.85 -4.35 -1.02
N TYR A 117 -6.04 -4.79 -0.62
CA TYR A 117 -6.30 -5.22 0.76
C TYR A 117 -5.49 -6.46 1.17
N LYS A 118 -5.30 -7.42 0.26
CA LYS A 118 -4.45 -8.59 0.53
C LYS A 118 -3.01 -8.15 0.81
N PHE A 119 -2.48 -7.24 0.00
CA PHE A 119 -1.13 -6.71 0.20
C PHE A 119 -1.01 -5.99 1.54
N MET A 120 -1.94 -5.06 1.84
CA MET A 120 -1.94 -4.32 3.10
C MET A 120 -2.09 -5.24 4.32
N GLY A 121 -2.93 -6.28 4.23
CA GLY A 121 -3.10 -7.27 5.28
C GLY A 121 -1.83 -8.08 5.55
N ILE A 122 -1.15 -8.56 4.50
CA ILE A 122 0.13 -9.27 4.65
C ILE A 122 1.19 -8.34 5.24
N LEU A 123 1.28 -7.11 4.76
CA LEU A 123 2.21 -6.11 5.29
C LEU A 123 1.96 -5.85 6.78
N MET A 124 0.70 -5.73 7.19
CA MET A 124 0.32 -5.53 8.59
C MET A 124 0.77 -6.71 9.47
N ILE A 125 0.59 -7.95 9.02
CA ILE A 125 1.06 -9.14 9.75
C ILE A 125 2.58 -9.10 9.94
N ILE A 126 3.33 -8.72 8.90
CA ILE A 126 4.80 -8.60 8.98
C ILE A 126 5.20 -7.53 10.01
N ILE A 127 4.56 -6.35 9.98
CA ILE A 127 4.85 -5.26 10.91
C ILE A 127 4.57 -5.69 12.35
N LEU A 128 3.43 -6.33 12.60
CA LEU A 128 3.07 -6.83 13.93
C LEU A 128 4.05 -7.90 14.44
N ALA A 129 4.50 -8.81 13.58
CA ALA A 129 5.49 -9.82 13.93
C ALA A 129 6.84 -9.18 14.32
N LEU A 130 7.28 -8.17 13.55
CA LEU A 130 8.50 -7.40 13.88
C LEU A 130 8.36 -6.66 15.21
N TYR A 131 7.23 -6.01 15.46
CA TYR A 131 6.96 -5.34 16.74
C TYR A 131 6.97 -6.31 17.91
N GLY A 132 6.38 -7.50 17.75
CA GLY A 132 6.44 -8.56 18.76
C GLY A 132 7.87 -9.00 19.07
N LEU A 133 8.70 -9.18 18.04
CA LEU A 133 10.11 -9.57 18.21
C LEU A 133 10.91 -8.48 18.93
N VAL A 134 10.77 -7.21 18.52
CA VAL A 134 11.44 -6.07 19.17
C VAL A 134 10.99 -5.95 20.63
N PHE A 135 9.71 -6.14 20.91
CA PHE A 135 9.17 -6.05 22.27
C PHE A 135 9.74 -7.14 23.18
N ILE A 136 9.73 -8.40 22.73
CA ILE A 136 10.31 -9.52 23.50
C ILE A 136 11.81 -9.33 23.69
N GLY A 137 12.53 -8.95 22.63
CA GLY A 137 13.97 -8.67 22.69
C GLY A 137 14.30 -7.54 23.65
N GLY A 138 13.48 -6.48 23.66
CA GLY A 138 13.62 -5.35 24.59
C GLY A 138 13.44 -5.76 26.06
N ILE A 139 12.46 -6.63 26.36
CA ILE A 139 12.27 -7.16 27.72
C ILE A 139 13.48 -7.99 28.16
N ILE A 140 13.97 -8.89 27.29
CA ILE A 140 15.14 -9.72 27.60
C ILE A 140 16.37 -8.83 27.84
N ALA A 141 16.64 -7.87 26.96
CA ALA A 141 17.77 -6.96 27.10
C ALA A 141 17.69 -6.13 28.39
N ALA A 142 16.50 -5.63 28.74
CA ALA A 142 16.28 -4.88 29.98
C ALA A 142 16.46 -5.75 31.22
N SER A 143 16.16 -7.05 31.16
CA SER A 143 16.36 -7.99 32.27
C SER A 143 17.82 -8.40 32.49
N MET A 144 18.70 -8.11 31.53
CA MET A 144 20.15 -8.42 31.60
C MET A 144 20.98 -7.23 32.10
N GLN A 145 20.38 -6.05 32.33
CA GLN A 145 20.98 -4.90 33.02
C GLN A 145 20.67 -4.93 34.51
#